data_AF-A0A968C4K5-F1
#
_entry.id   AF-A0A968C4K5-F1
#
_cell.length_a   1.000
_cell.length_b   1.000
_cell.length_c   1.000
_cell.angle_alpha   90.00
_cell.angle_beta   90.00
_cell.angle_gamma   90.00
#
_symmetry.space_group_name_H-M   'P 1'
#
loop_
_entity.id
_entity.type
_entity.pdbx_description
1 polymer ?
#
loop_
_entity_poly.entity_id
_entity_poly.type
_entity_poly.pdbx_seq_one_letter_code
_entity_poly.pdbx_strand_id
1 'polypeptide(L)' 'QMLIYKNNSDRKGNSYGSHENYLMDRRTSFKQIVEHLMPFFVTRQVYCGAGKVGSENRSQPCDYQISQR' A
#
# COMPACT_ATOMS: atom_id res chain seq x y z
N GLN A 1 -3.06 21.64 -20.67
CA GLN A 1 -2.86 21.59 -19.20
C GLN A 1 -2.38 20.19 -18.82
N MET A 2 -1.40 20.06 -17.93
CA MET A 2 -0.90 18.77 -17.44
C MET A 2 -1.37 18.56 -16.00
N LEU A 3 -1.90 17.37 -15.70
CA LEU A 3 -2.38 17.01 -14.36
C LEU A 3 -1.49 15.89 -13.81
N ILE A 4 -1.06 16.04 -12.56
CA ILE A 4 -0.22 15.06 -11.85
C ILE A 4 -0.96 14.70 -10.55
N TYR A 5 -1.19 13.42 -10.33
CA TYR A 5 -1.83 12.89 -9.13
C TYR A 5 -0.81 12.13 -8.30
N LYS A 6 -0.64 12.50 -7.03
CA LYS A 6 0.15 11.74 -6.06
C LYS A 6 -0.78 10.75 -5.35
N ASN A 7 -1.11 9.67 -6.05
CA ASN A 7 -1.92 8.56 -5.54
C ASN A 7 -1.40 7.23 -6.11
N ASN A 8 -2.11 6.13 -5.86
CA ASN A 8 -1.67 4.78 -6.23
C ASN A 8 -2.60 4.07 -7.21
N SER A 9 -3.72 4.67 -7.63
CA SER A 9 -4.61 4.13 -8.66
C SER A 9 -5.25 5.22 -9.51
N ASP A 10 -5.50 4.93 -10.79
CA ASP A 10 -6.20 5.80 -11.74
C ASP A 10 -7.70 5.50 -11.87
N ARG A 11 -8.24 4.55 -11.09
CA ARG A 11 -9.62 4.04 -11.21
C ARG A 11 -9.97 3.36 -12.53
N LYS A 12 -8.96 2.98 -13.30
CA LYS A 12 -9.08 2.26 -14.57
C LYS A 12 -8.28 0.96 -14.57
N GLY A 13 -7.80 0.55 -13.40
CA GLY A 13 -7.07 -0.69 -13.17
C GLY A 13 -5.55 -0.54 -13.13
N ASN A 14 -5.00 0.65 -13.41
CA ASN A 14 -3.56 0.87 -13.25
C ASN A 14 -3.22 1.16 -11.79
N SER A 15 -2.05 0.69 -11.37
CA SER A 15 -1.54 0.86 -10.02
C SER A 15 -0.13 1.45 -10.04
N TYR A 16 0.15 2.38 -9.14
CA TYR A 16 1.45 3.06 -9.02
C TYR A 16 2.04 2.88 -7.62
N GLY A 17 3.36 2.73 -7.51
CA GLY A 17 4.04 2.44 -6.24
C GLY A 17 4.46 3.70 -5.47
N SER A 18 4.36 3.65 -4.14
CA SER A 18 5.03 4.57 -3.22
C SER A 18 5.92 3.72 -2.30
N HIS A 19 7.24 3.78 -2.51
CA HIS A 19 8.18 2.88 -1.85
C HIS A 19 8.89 3.57 -0.68
N GLU A 20 9.00 2.85 0.42
CA GLU A 20 9.76 3.26 1.60
C GLU A 20 11.10 2.50 1.62
N ASN A 21 12.19 3.21 1.95
CA ASN A 21 13.53 2.62 2.03
C ASN A 21 14.08 2.83 3.45
N TYR A 22 14.58 1.75 4.05
CA TYR A 22 15.11 1.75 5.41
C TYR A 22 16.53 1.17 5.40
N LEU A 23 17.51 1.94 5.88
CA LEU A 23 18.86 1.42 6.13
C LEU A 23 18.82 0.51 7.36
N MET A 24 19.43 -0.68 7.26
CA MET A 24 19.47 -1.67 8.34
C MET A 24 20.87 -2.26 8.51
N ASP A 25 21.18 -2.76 9.71
CA ASP A 25 22.40 -3.52 9.96
C ASP A 25 22.36 -4.85 9.17
N ARG A 26 23.46 -5.17 8.48
CA ARG A 26 23.61 -6.42 7.71
C ARG A 26 23.50 -7.68 8.59
N ARG A 27 23.76 -7.55 9.90
CA ARG A 27 23.61 -8.63 10.88
C ARG A 27 22.16 -8.93 11.24
N THR A 28 21.22 -8.04 10.93
CA THR A 28 19.80 -8.29 11.15
C THR A 28 19.33 -9.46 10.29
N SER A 29 18.73 -10.48 10.93
CA SER A 29 18.21 -11.65 10.21
C SER A 29 17.04 -11.25 9.31
N PHE A 30 17.14 -11.57 8.02
CA PHE A 30 16.03 -11.36 7.08
C PHE A 30 14.76 -12.11 7.49
N LYS A 31 14.91 -13.29 8.09
CA LYS A 31 13.77 -14.06 8.62
C LYS A 31 13.01 -13.26 9.69
N GLN A 32 13.73 -12.63 10.62
CA GLN A 32 13.12 -11.81 11.66
C GLN A 32 12.45 -10.56 11.08
N ILE A 33 13.03 -9.95 10.04
CA ILE A 33 12.42 -8.82 9.33
C ILE A 33 11.06 -9.24 8.77
N VAL A 34 10.98 -10.38 8.07
CA VAL A 34 9.73 -10.89 7.52
C VAL A 34 8.74 -11.22 8.64
N GLU A 35 9.16 -11.96 9.67
CA GLU A 35 8.29 -12.38 10.78
C GLU A 35 7.62 -11.20 11.49
N HIS A 36 8.34 -10.09 11.68
CA HIS A 36 7.83 -8.95 12.42
C HIS A 36 7.21 -7.85 11.55
N LEU A 37 7.77 -7.56 10.37
CA LEU A 37 7.24 -6.50 9.52
C LEU A 37 6.01 -6.91 8.73
N MET A 38 5.84 -8.20 8.40
CA MET A 38 4.64 -8.66 7.68
C MET A 38 3.32 -8.33 8.41
N PRO A 39 3.11 -8.74 9.68
CA PRO A 39 1.87 -8.38 10.39
C PRO A 39 1.73 -6.87 10.62
N PHE A 40 2.85 -6.16 10.83
CA PHE A 40 2.85 -4.70 10.92
C PHE A 40 2.36 -4.04 9.62
N PHE A 41 2.88 -4.46 8.46
CA PHE A 41 2.49 -3.89 7.16
C PHE A 41 1.06 -4.23 6.76
N VAL A 42 0.56 -5.43 7.11
CA VAL A 42 -0.84 -5.80 6.88
C VAL A 42 -1.81 -4.90 7.67
N THR A 43 -1.44 -4.50 8.89
CA THR A 43 -2.33 -3.76 9.79
C THR A 43 -2.15 -2.24 9.74
N ARG A 44 -0.98 -1.71 9.37
CA ARG A 44 -0.71 -0.26 9.36
C ARG A 44 -1.62 0.56 8.45
N GLN A 45 -2.26 -0.06 7.46
CA GLN A 45 -3.23 0.60 6.59
C GLN A 45 -4.40 1.25 7.36
N VAL A 46 -4.68 0.80 8.58
CA VAL A 46 -5.69 1.40 9.48
C VAL A 46 -5.42 2.87 9.75
N TYR A 47 -4.14 3.28 9.82
CA TYR A 47 -3.76 4.67 10.09
C TYR A 47 -2.93 5.33 8.98
N CYS A 48 -2.35 4.55 8.05
CA CYS A 48 -1.59 5.06 6.91
C CYS A 48 -2.35 5.05 5.57
N GLY A 49 -3.55 4.43 5.53
CA GLY A 49 -4.30 4.26 4.29
C GLY A 49 -4.74 5.60 3.68
N ALA A 50 -4.53 5.76 2.37
CA ALA A 50 -4.89 6.98 1.63
C ALA A 50 -6.36 7.02 1.16
N GLY A 51 -7.13 5.97 1.41
CA GLY A 51 -8.54 5.88 1.04
C GLY A 51 -8.79 5.61 -0.44
N LYS A 52 -9.86 4.87 -0.74
CA LYS A 52 -10.32 4.56 -2.09
C LYS A 52 -11.83 4.37 -2.11
N VAL A 53 -12.52 5.07 -2.99
CA VAL A 53 -13.95 4.82 -3.26
C VAL A 53 -14.04 3.72 -4.30
N GLY A 54 -14.89 2.72 -4.06
CA GLY A 54 -15.05 1.58 -4.93
C GLY A 54 -13.97 0.51 -4.77
N SER A 55 -14.15 -0.59 -5.50
CA SER A 55 -13.16 -1.63 -5.68
C SER A 55 -12.70 -1.71 -7.14
N GLU A 56 -11.51 -2.25 -7.36
CA GLU A 56 -10.93 -2.44 -8.70
C GLU A 56 -10.32 -3.84 -8.81
N ASN A 57 -9.78 -4.18 -10.00
CA ASN A 57 -9.04 -5.41 -10.23
C ASN A 57 -9.82 -6.69 -9.89
N ARG A 58 -11.14 -6.68 -10.14
CA ARG A 58 -12.06 -7.79 -9.84
C ARG A 58 -12.11 -8.15 -8.34
N SER A 59 -11.75 -7.21 -7.47
CA SER A 59 -11.95 -7.34 -6.03
C SER A 59 -13.45 -7.33 -5.70
N GLN A 60 -13.81 -7.83 -4.52
CA GLN A 60 -15.19 -7.78 -4.05
C GLN A 60 -15.71 -6.34 -4.04
N PRO A 61 -16.99 -6.10 -4.41
CA PRO A 61 -17.58 -4.77 -4.36
C PRO A 61 -17.51 -4.17 -2.96
N CYS A 62 -17.16 -2.89 -2.88
CA CYS A 62 -17.22 -2.11 -1.64
C CYS A 62 -17.37 -0.62 -1.99
N ASP A 63 -18.06 0.12 -1.12
CA ASP A 63 -18.23 1.56 -1.33
C ASP A 63 -16.94 2.32 -1.05
N TYR A 64 -16.21 1.89 -0.02
CA TYR A 64 -14.97 2.52 0.41
C TYR A 64 -13.99 1.50 1.01
N GLN A 65 -12.71 1.68 0.70
CA GLN A 65 -11.58 0.97 1.28
C GLN A 65 -10.61 1.97 1.89
N ILE A 66 -10.00 1.61 3.02
CA ILE A 66 -9.02 2.46 3.71
C ILE A 66 -7.70 2.58 2.94
N SER A 67 -7.33 1.59 2.11
CA SER A 67 -6.08 1.59 1.35
C SER A 67 -6.31 1.53 -0.17
N GLN A 68 -5.36 2.09 -0.92
CA GLN A 68 -5.27 1.92 -2.37
C GLN A 68 -4.37 0.75 -2.79
N ARG A 69 -3.57 0.21 -1.85
CA ARG A 69 -2.56 -0.83 -2.04
C ARG A 69 -2.51 -1.82 -0.89
#